data_AF-A0A8T3WN54-F1
#
_entry.id   AF-A0A8T3WN54-F1
#
_cell.length_a   1.000
_cell.length_b   1.000
_cell.length_c   1.000
_cell.angle_alpha   90.00
_cell.angle_beta   90.00
_cell.angle_gamma   90.00
#
_symmetry.space_group_name_H-M   'P 1'
#
loop_
_entity.id
_entity.type
_entity.pdbx_description
1 polymer ?
#
loop_
_entity_poly.entity_id
_entity_poly.type
_entity_poly.pdbx_seq_one_letter_code
_entity_poly.pdbx_strand_id
1 'polypeptide(L)' 'MKVKKCPVCKSKNITTYMGAQFGKYLCKKCGYVGALILEEDDKRNKKRKQEVLSM' A
#
# COMPACT_ATOMS: atom_id res chain seq x y z
N MET A 1 5.03 9.17 -1.92
CA MET A 1 5.64 7.98 -1.28
C MET A 1 4.65 6.83 -1.39
N LYS A 2 5.05 5.68 -1.95
CA LYS A 2 4.19 4.49 -2.01
C LYS A 2 4.23 3.77 -0.67
N VAL A 3 3.09 3.65 0.00
CA VAL A 3 3.02 2.98 1.31
C VAL A 3 2.48 1.58 1.11
N LYS A 4 3.29 0.57 1.43
CA LYS A 4 2.88 -0.84 1.42
C LYS A 4 2.15 -1.16 2.72
N LYS A 5 0.97 -1.78 2.64
CA LYS A 5 0.19 -2.24 3.79
C LYS A 5 -0.28 -3.68 3.61
N CYS A 6 -0.44 -4.39 4.72
CA CYS A 6 -1.04 -5.71 4.74
C CYS A 6 -2.53 -5.67 4.36
N PRO A 7 -3.03 -6.55 3.48
CA PRO A 7 -4.45 -6.60 3.11
C PRO A 7 -5.39 -7.03 4.23
N VAL A 8 -4.89 -7.80 5.20
CA VAL A 8 -5.72 -8.31 6.29
C VAL A 8 -5.88 -7.29 7.40
N CYS A 9 -4.78 -6.71 7.88
CA CYS A 9 -4.77 -5.86 9.07
C CYS A 9 -4.40 -4.38 8.80
N LYS A 10 -4.16 -4.00 7.55
CA LYS A 10 -3.71 -2.65 7.12
C LYS A 10 -2.42 -2.17 7.80
N SER A 11 -1.68 -3.08 8.42
CA SER A 11 -0.41 -2.77 9.07
C SER A 11 0.68 -2.51 8.04
N LYS A 12 1.55 -1.52 8.32
CA LYS A 12 2.77 -1.25 7.56
C LYS A 12 3.93 -2.19 7.95
N ASN A 13 3.74 -3.01 9.00
CA ASN A 13 4.72 -3.99 9.49
C ASN A 13 4.71 -5.26 8.62
N ILE A 14 5.21 -5.12 7.40
CA ILE A 14 5.40 -6.19 6.41
C ILE A 14 6.88 -6.30 6.06
N THR A 15 7.38 -7.54 6.10
CA THR A 15 8.76 -7.93 5.77
C THR A 15 8.72 -8.85 4.56
N THR A 16 9.71 -8.75 3.67
CA THR A 16 9.85 -9.68 2.55
C THR A 16 10.25 -11.06 3.09
N TYR A 17 9.47 -12.09 2.79
CA TYR A 17 9.78 -13.47 3.21
C TYR A 17 10.78 -14.10 2.24
N MET A 18 11.74 -14.83 2.80
CA MET A 18 13.08 -15.05 2.26
C MET A 18 13.16 -15.80 0.93
N GLY A 19 14.14 -15.40 0.13
CA GLY A 19 14.58 -16.05 -1.10
C GLY A 19 14.19 -15.24 -2.31
N ALA A 20 15.17 -14.77 -3.07
CA ALA A 20 15.10 -13.92 -4.26
C ALA A 20 14.16 -14.42 -5.41
N GLN A 21 13.37 -15.47 -5.16
CA GLN A 21 12.64 -16.26 -6.13
C GLN A 21 11.11 -16.18 -5.97
N PHE A 22 10.58 -15.73 -4.82
CA PHE A 22 9.13 -15.82 -4.55
C PHE A 22 8.35 -14.52 -4.29
N GLY A 23 8.97 -13.36 -4.08
CA GLY A 23 8.24 -12.08 -4.02
C GLY A 23 7.09 -12.02 -2.98
N LYS A 24 7.13 -12.88 -1.95
CA LYS A 24 6.10 -12.96 -0.90
C LYS A 24 6.41 -12.00 0.24
N TYR A 25 5.37 -11.42 0.82
CA TYR A 25 5.41 -10.55 1.98
C TYR A 25 4.83 -11.28 3.19
N LEU A 26 5.52 -11.20 4.33
CA LEU A 26 5.09 -11.66 5.64
C LEU A 26 4.73 -10.44 6.50
N CYS A 27 3.49 -10.38 7.00
CA CYS A 27 3.07 -9.39 7.97
C CYS A 27 3.39 -9.86 9.39
N LYS A 28 4.28 -9.14 10.10
CA LYS A 28 4.64 -9.44 11.49
C LYS A 28 3.52 -9.15 12.50
N LYS A 29 2.45 -8.47 12.08
CA LYS A 29 1.32 -8.10 12.98
C LYS A 29 0.21 -9.16 13.00
N CYS A 30 -0.13 -9.72 11.84
CA CYS A 30 -1.25 -10.66 11.71
C CYS A 30 -0.85 -12.03 11.16
N GLY A 31 0.42 -12.23 10.77
CA GLY A 31 0.89 -13.49 10.20
C GLY A 31 0.54 -13.70 8.72
N TYR A 32 -0.04 -12.71 8.03
CA TYR A 32 -0.33 -12.81 6.59
C TYR A 32 0.94 -13.09 5.77
N VAL A 33 0.93 -14.14 4.94
CA VAL A 33 2.02 -14.49 4.01
C VAL A 33 1.48 -14.58 2.59
N GLY A 34 1.94 -13.71 1.69
CA GLY A 34 1.50 -13.73 0.30
C GLY A 34 2.16 -12.67 -0.58
N ALA A 35 2.02 -12.77 -1.89
CA ALA A 35 2.57 -11.79 -2.83
C ALA A 35 1.73 -10.51 -2.93
N LEU A 36 0.49 -10.54 -2.46
CA LEU A 36 -0.44 -9.38 -2.50
C LEU A 36 -0.21 -8.45 -1.31
N ILE A 37 -0.03 -7.16 -1.60
CA ILE A 37 0.06 -6.06 -0.63
C ILE A 37 -0.77 -4.88 -1.14
N LEU A 38 -1.34 -4.07 -0.24
CA LEU A 38 -1.95 -2.81 -0.65
C LEU A 38 -0.86 -1.76 -0.84
N GLU A 39 -0.80 -1.19 -2.03
CA GLU A 39 -0.03 0.00 -2.32
C GLU A 39 -0.97 1.19 -2.36
N GLU A 40 -0.99 1.96 -1.27
CA GLU A 40 -1.66 3.25 -1.26
C GLU A 40 -0.65 4.31 -1.70
N ASP A 41 -0.88 4.84 -2.89
CA ASP A 41 -0.23 6.06 -3.35
C ASP A 41 -0.83 7.19 -2.50
N ASP A 42 -0.02 7.82 -1.64
CA ASP A 42 -0.42 8.99 -0.85
C ASP A 42 -0.59 10.18 -1.82
N LYS A 43 -1.58 10.10 -2.70
CA LYS A 43 -2.04 11.19 -3.55
C LYS A 43 -2.94 12.07 -2.71
N ARG A 44 -2.36 12.65 -1.66
CA ARG A 44 -2.84 13.95 -1.19
C ARG A 44 -2.64 14.92 -2.36
N ASN A 45 -3.76 15.44 -2.82
CA ASN A 45 -3.91 16.63 -3.65
C ASN A 45 -3.92 16.47 -5.19
N LYS A 46 -5.08 16.12 -5.74
CA LYS A 46 -5.67 16.80 -6.93
C LYS A 46 -7.20 16.85 -6.82
N LYS A 47 -7.73 17.50 -5.79
CA LYS A 47 -9.11 18.02 -5.75
C LYS A 47 -9.04 19.54 -5.62
N ARG A 48 -8.70 20.22 -6.72
CA ARG A 48 -8.88 21.68 -6.89
C ARG A 48 -8.57 22.02 -8.34
N LYS A 49 -9.56 21.93 -9.22
CA LYS A 49 -9.68 22.64 -10.52
C LYS A 49 -10.90 22.10 -11.27
N GLN A 50 -12.10 22.49 -10.85
CA GLN A 50 -13.24 22.69 -11.78
C GLN A 50 -14.43 23.38 -11.07
N GLU A 51 -14.16 24.48 -10.34
CA GLU A 51 -15.23 25.38 -9.86
C GLU A 51 -14.91 26.84 -10.19
N VAL A 52 -14.01 27.09 -11.15
CA VAL A 52 -13.66 28.43 -11.62
C VAL A 52 -13.56 28.43 -13.15
N LEU A 53 -14.61 27.95 -13.82
CA LEU A 53 -14.92 28.40 -15.18
C LEU A 53 -16.28 29.09 -15.06
N SER A 54 -16.19 30.33 -14.59
CA SER A 54 -17.20 31.39 -14.56
C SER A 54 -18.02 31.41 -15.88
N MET A 55 -19.32 31.68 -15.86
CA MET A 55 -19.85 33.06 -15.91
C MET A 55 -19.05 33.98 -16.84
#